data_AF-K6U4F6-F1
#
_entry.id   AF-K6U4F6-F1
#
_cell.length_a   1.000
_cell.length_b   1.000
_cell.length_c   1.000
_cell.angle_alpha   90.00
_cell.angle_beta   90.00
_cell.angle_gamma   90.00
#
_symmetry.space_group_name_H-M   'P 1'
#
loop_
_entity.id
_entity.type
_entity.pdbx_description
1 polymer ?
#
loop_
_entity_poly.entity_id
_entity_poly.type
_entity_poly.pdbx_seq_one_letter_code
_entity_poly.pdbx_strand_id
1 'polypeptide(L)'
;MKINIGDYLIESDSMQFIVKEKKIVQDGENKGKEYWVNAAYCCKFDEALRFIPNEVLRANDDIDIIMDKFKQIQADIKAIANMPAIEIKASNGGITDESTGANE
;
A
#
# COMPACT_ATOMS: atom_id res chain seq x y z
N MET A 1 17.88 2.09 -9.44
CA MET A 1 16.89 1.37 -8.59
C MET A 1 17.06 -0.13 -8.83
N LYS A 2 16.76 -0.99 -7.85
CA LYS A 2 16.81 -2.45 -8.02
C LYS A 2 15.67 -3.10 -7.22
N ILE A 3 14.82 -3.87 -7.89
CA ILE A 3 13.64 -4.51 -7.30
C ILE A 3 13.62 -5.98 -7.71
N ASN A 4 13.67 -6.89 -6.74
CA ASN A 4 13.48 -8.32 -6.97
C ASN A 4 12.00 -8.68 -6.77
N ILE A 5 11.42 -9.42 -7.70
CA ILE A 5 10.02 -9.84 -7.71
C ILE A 5 9.99 -11.30 -8.17
N GLY A 6 10.03 -12.23 -7.22
CA GLY A 6 10.18 -13.66 -7.51
C GLY A 6 11.44 -13.93 -8.35
N ASP A 7 11.25 -14.58 -9.49
CA ASP A 7 12.32 -14.87 -10.47
C ASP A 7 12.62 -13.71 -11.42
N TYR A 8 12.03 -12.54 -11.19
CA TYR A 8 12.27 -11.34 -11.98
C TYR A 8 13.02 -10.27 -11.20
N LEU A 9 13.78 -9.46 -11.92
CA LEU A 9 14.54 -8.36 -11.38
C LEU A 9 14.36 -7.14 -12.27
N ILE A 10 13.93 -6.01 -11.71
CA ILE A 10 13.94 -4.72 -12.39
C ILE A 10 15.13 -3.92 -11.88
N GLU A 11 16.06 -3.60 -12.76
CA GLU A 11 17.13 -2.63 -12.52
C GLU A 11 16.83 -1.36 -13.29
N SER A 12 17.10 -0.19 -12.72
CA SER A 12 17.00 1.08 -13.44
C SER A 12 18.38 1.72 -13.58
N ASP A 13 18.68 2.20 -14.78
CA ASP A 13 19.79 3.09 -15.06
C ASP A 13 19.26 4.53 -15.24
N SER A 14 20.08 5.43 -15.80
CA SER A 14 19.72 6.83 -16.00
C SER A 14 18.67 7.06 -17.10
N MET A 15 18.43 6.09 -17.99
CA MET A 15 17.59 6.25 -19.17
C MET A 15 16.43 5.25 -19.25
N GLN A 16 16.57 4.09 -18.61
CA GLN A 16 15.65 2.97 -18.81
C GLN A 16 15.58 2.04 -17.59
N PHE A 17 14.53 1.23 -17.61
CA PHE A 17 14.31 0.10 -16.75
C PHE A 17 14.64 -1.19 -17.53
N ILE A 18 15.47 -2.03 -16.93
CA ILE A 18 15.89 -3.31 -17.47
C ILE A 18 15.21 -4.40 -16.66
N VAL A 19 14.28 -5.13 -17.29
CA VAL A 19 13.66 -6.32 -16.71
C VAL A 19 14.56 -7.50 -17.00
N LYS A 20 14.90 -8.27 -15.97
CA LYS A 20 15.69 -9.49 -16.06
C LYS A 20 14.91 -10.65 -15.50
N GLU A 21 15.05 -11.81 -16.11
CA GLU A 21 14.50 -13.08 -15.66
C GLU A 21 15.64 -13.99 -15.20
N LYS A 22 15.44 -14.65 -14.08
CA LYS A 22 16.36 -15.66 -13.55
C LYS A 22 16.24 -16.94 -14.37
N LYS A 23 17.37 -17.43 -14.86
CA LYS A 23 17.46 -18.71 -15.58
C LYS A 23 18.51 -19.61 -14.95
N ILE A 24 18.36 -20.90 -15.17
CA ILE A 24 19.30 -21.93 -14.70
C ILE A 24 20.02 -22.50 -15.92
N VAL A 25 21.35 -22.54 -15.85
CA VAL A 25 22.18 -23.13 -16.91
C VAL A 25 21.83 -24.61 -17.04
N GLN A 26 21.43 -25.01 -18.24
CA GLN A 26 20.93 -26.37 -18.49
C GLN A 26 22.06 -27.39 -18.69
N ASP A 27 23.21 -26.99 -19.25
CA ASP A 27 24.29 -27.91 -19.62
C ASP A 27 25.69 -27.27 -19.51
N GLY A 28 26.72 -28.12 -19.51
CA GLY A 28 28.13 -27.74 -19.38
C GLY A 28 28.64 -27.71 -17.92
N GLU A 29 29.88 -27.27 -17.73
CA GLU A 29 30.54 -27.21 -16.40
C GLU A 29 29.81 -26.31 -15.38
N ASN A 30 28.96 -25.40 -15.87
CA ASN A 30 28.19 -24.48 -15.05
C ASN A 30 26.72 -24.90 -14.88
N LYS A 31 26.34 -26.12 -15.29
CA LYS A 31 24.98 -26.65 -15.12
C LYS A 31 24.48 -26.47 -13.69
N GLY A 32 23.24 -26.00 -13.56
CA GLY A 32 22.61 -25.72 -12.26
C GLY A 32 22.92 -24.35 -11.66
N LYS A 33 23.84 -23.55 -12.24
CA LYS A 33 24.07 -22.18 -11.78
C LYS A 33 22.97 -21.23 -12.27
N GLU A 34 22.53 -20.35 -11.39
CA GLU A 34 21.59 -19.28 -11.71
C GLU A 34 22.27 -18.11 -12.41
N TYR A 35 21.59 -17.50 -13.37
CA TYR A 35 22.04 -16.28 -14.03
C TYR A 35 20.85 -15.41 -14.45
N TRP A 36 21.09 -14.11 -14.54
CA TRP A 36 20.08 -13.14 -14.97
C TRP A 36 20.19 -12.91 -16.47
N VAL A 37 19.05 -12.94 -17.17
CA VAL A 37 18.95 -12.62 -18.60
C VAL A 37 18.04 -11.43 -18.78
N ASN A 38 18.46 -10.47 -19.59
CA ASN A 38 17.62 -9.31 -19.90
C ASN A 38 16.41 -9.76 -20.73
N ALA A 39 15.23 -9.56 -20.17
CA ALA A 39 13.95 -9.87 -20.79
C ALA A 39 13.37 -8.66 -21.54
N ALA A 40 13.54 -7.44 -21.01
CA ALA A 40 13.06 -6.22 -21.66
C ALA A 40 13.82 -4.97 -21.23
N TYR A 41 13.74 -3.94 -22.07
CA TYR A 41 14.16 -2.58 -21.79
C TYR A 41 12.96 -1.65 -21.96
N CYS A 42 12.69 -0.82 -20.97
CA CYS A 42 11.50 0.03 -20.93
C CYS A 42 11.88 1.44 -20.50
N CYS A 43 11.30 2.46 -21.13
CA CYS A 43 11.54 3.85 -20.74
C CYS A 43 10.74 4.24 -19.49
N LYS A 44 9.68 3.47 -19.16
CA LYS A 44 8.83 3.71 -18.00
C LYS A 44 8.71 2.46 -17.13
N PHE A 45 8.48 2.70 -15.84
CA PHE A 45 8.35 1.62 -14.86
C PHE A 45 7.07 0.79 -15.05
N ASP A 46 5.96 1.40 -15.44
CA ASP A 46 4.69 0.69 -15.70
C ASP A 46 4.81 -0.30 -16.87
N GLU A 47 5.58 0.07 -17.89
CA GLU A 47 5.90 -0.81 -19.01
C GLU A 47 6.74 -2.00 -18.55
N ALA A 48 7.73 -1.78 -17.68
CA ALA A 48 8.56 -2.84 -17.12
C ALA A 48 7.75 -3.88 -16.33
N LEU A 49 6.75 -3.41 -15.55
CA LEU A 49 5.87 -4.30 -14.79
C LEU A 49 5.02 -5.22 -15.68
N ARG A 50 4.68 -4.82 -16.92
CA ARG A 50 3.90 -5.67 -17.84
C ARG A 50 4.64 -6.92 -18.30
N PHE A 51 5.97 -6.95 -18.16
CA PHE A 51 6.79 -8.12 -18.49
C PHE A 51 6.88 -9.14 -17.36
N ILE A 52 6.36 -8.81 -16.18
CA ILE A 52 6.34 -9.73 -15.03
C ILE A 52 4.95 -10.39 -14.97
N PRO A 53 4.86 -11.73 -14.89
CA PRO A 53 3.60 -12.41 -14.75
C PRO A 53 2.81 -11.90 -13.54
N ASN A 54 1.50 -11.66 -13.73
CA ASN A 54 0.62 -11.16 -12.67
C ASN A 54 0.61 -12.05 -11.42
N GLU A 55 0.78 -13.36 -11.56
CA GLU A 55 0.87 -14.31 -10.45
C GLU A 55 2.11 -14.04 -9.59
N VAL A 56 3.25 -13.74 -10.22
CA VAL A 56 4.50 -13.41 -9.53
C VAL A 56 4.43 -12.03 -8.87
N LEU A 57 3.75 -11.06 -9.52
CA LEU A 57 3.48 -9.76 -8.91
C LEU A 57 2.58 -9.88 -7.67
N ARG A 58 1.58 -10.76 -7.71
CA ARG A 58 0.63 -10.98 -6.59
C ARG A 58 1.19 -11.86 -5.49
N ALA A 59 2.12 -12.76 -5.81
CA ALA A 59 2.80 -13.61 -4.82
C ALA A 59 3.79 -12.84 -3.93
N ASN A 60 3.91 -11.53 -4.08
CA ASN A 60 4.67 -10.71 -3.17
C ASN A 60 3.80 -10.42 -1.93
N ASP A 61 4.08 -11.13 -0.84
CA ASP A 61 3.35 -11.02 0.44
C ASP A 61 3.15 -9.57 0.92
N ASP A 62 4.08 -8.66 0.59
CA ASP A 62 3.97 -7.25 0.97
C ASP A 62 2.81 -6.54 0.26
N ILE A 63 2.49 -6.91 -0.99
CA ILE A 63 1.36 -6.32 -1.74
C ILE A 63 0.03 -6.73 -1.10
N ASP A 64 -0.11 -7.98 -0.69
CA ASP A 64 -1.31 -8.46 -0.01
C ASP A 64 -1.51 -7.75 1.34
N ILE A 65 -0.43 -7.56 2.11
CA ILE A 65 -0.45 -6.79 3.36
C ILE A 65 -0.87 -5.34 3.10
N ILE A 66 -0.34 -4.70 2.06
CA ILE A 66 -0.71 -3.33 1.68
C ILE A 66 -2.19 -3.27 1.30
N MET A 67 -2.67 -4.23 0.50
CA MET A 67 -4.06 -4.30 0.07
C MET A 67 -5.02 -4.47 1.25
N ASP A 68 -4.66 -5.31 2.22
CA ASP A 68 -5.50 -5.53 3.41
C ASP A 68 -5.54 -4.28 4.31
N LYS A 69 -4.40 -3.60 4.50
CA LYS A 69 -4.38 -2.30 5.18
C LYS A 69 -5.24 -1.26 4.44
N PHE A 70 -5.22 -1.27 3.11
CA PHE A 70 -6.03 -0.35 2.32
C PHE A 70 -7.53 -0.61 2.49
N LYS A 71 -7.94 -1.88 2.49
CA LYS A 71 -9.34 -2.27 2.78
C LYS A 71 -9.77 -1.83 4.18
N GLN A 72 -8.90 -1.99 5.18
CA GLN A 72 -9.20 -1.55 6.54
C GLN A 72 -9.42 -0.03 6.61
N ILE A 73 -8.53 0.76 5.99
CA ILE A 73 -8.67 2.22 5.93
C ILE A 73 -9.99 2.62 5.26
N GLN A 74 -10.37 1.94 4.17
CA GLN A 74 -11.66 2.18 3.51
C GLN A 74 -12.86 1.87 4.42
N ALA A 75 -12.79 0.80 5.22
CA ALA A 75 -13.83 0.45 6.17
C ALA A 75 -13.95 1.50 7.28
N ASP A 76 -12.81 1.96 7.82
CA ASP A 76 -12.78 2.97 8.89
C ASP A 76 -13.35 4.31 8.42
N ILE A 77 -13.01 4.76 7.20
CA ILE A 77 -13.58 5.97 6.61
C ILE A 77 -15.10 5.88 6.50
N LYS A 78 -15.62 4.72 6.05
CA LYS A 78 -17.07 4.50 5.96
C LYS A 78 -17.73 4.51 7.34
N ALA A 79 -17.08 3.92 8.35
CA ALA A 79 -17.59 3.92 9.71
C ALA A 79 -17.69 5.34 10.27
N ILE A 80 -16.67 6.17 10.05
CA ILE A 80 -16.66 7.58 10.44
C ILE A 80 -17.77 8.35 9.72
N ALA A 81 -17.92 8.16 8.40
CA ALA A 81 -18.94 8.84 7.62
C ALA A 81 -20.38 8.49 8.06
N ASN A 82 -20.58 7.30 8.65
CA ASN A 82 -21.86 6.83 9.13
C ASN A 82 -22.07 7.06 10.64
N MET A 83 -21.15 7.74 11.34
CA MET A 83 -21.38 8.08 12.74
C MET A 83 -22.53 9.09 12.85
N PRO A 84 -23.54 8.83 13.69
CA PRO A 84 -24.61 9.79 13.93
C PRO A 84 -24.05 11.06 14.58
N ALA A 85 -24.59 12.21 14.21
CA ALA A 85 -24.25 13.48 14.84
C ALA A 85 -24.58 13.41 16.34
N ILE A 86 -23.61 13.73 17.19
CA ILE A 86 -23.80 13.80 18.63
C ILE A 86 -24.60 15.07 18.93
N GLU A 87 -25.89 14.93 19.23
CA GLU A 87 -26.69 16.03 19.77
C GLU A 87 -26.36 16.22 21.26
N ILE A 88 -25.55 17.22 21.56
CA ILE A 88 -25.31 17.65 22.94
C ILE A 88 -26.55 18.44 23.39
N LYS A 89 -27.40 17.83 24.22
CA LYS A 89 -28.44 18.56 24.95
C LYS A 89 -27.78 19.37 26.06
N ALA A 90 -27.62 20.67 25.83
CA ALA A 90 -27.29 21.61 26.89
C ALA A 90 -28.41 21.59 27.94
N SER A 91 -28.12 21.05 29.12
CA SER A 91 -28.97 21.22 30.29
C SER A 91 -28.84 22.67 30.75
N ASN A 92 -29.84 23.50 30.43
CA ASN A 92 -29.97 24.85 30.98
C ASN A 92 -30.17 24.76 32.49
N GLY A 93 -29.07 24.78 33.24
CA GLY A 93 -29.06 25.04 34.67
C GLY A 93 -29.40 26.52 34.90
N GLY A 94 -30.68 26.82 35.09
CA GLY A 94 -31.11 28.12 35.59
C GLY A 94 -30.61 28.29 37.02
N ILE A 95 -29.69 29.24 37.24
CA ILE A 95 -29.42 29.75 38.57
C ILE A 95 -30.49 30.82 38.82
N THR A 96 -31.53 30.48 39.59
CA THR A 96 -32.39 31.48 40.22
C THR A 96 -31.72 31.91 41.51
N ASP A 97 -31.05 33.06 41.49
CA ASP A 97 -30.58 33.72 42.70
C ASP A 97 -31.78 34.46 43.30
N GLU A 98 -32.51 33.79 44.21
CA GLU A 98 -33.51 34.42 45.06
C GLU A 98 -32.81 35.25 46.13
N SER A 99 -32.31 36.44 45.77
CA SER A 99 -31.97 37.45 46.78
C SER A 99 -33.25 38.17 47.22
N THR A 100 -33.99 37.50 48.11
CA THR A 100 -35.11 38.10 48.86
C THR A 100 -34.58 39.27 49.68
N GLY A 101 -35.14 40.46 49.45
CA GLY A 101 -34.89 41.62 50.30
C GLY A 101 -35.48 41.44 51.69
N ALA A 102 -34.78 41.94 52.71
CA ALA A 102 -35.35 42.24 54.01
C ALA A 102 -34.76 43.56 54.52
N ASN A 103 -35.67 44.51 54.74
CA ASN A 103 -35.46 45.79 55.38
C ASN A 103 -35.05 45.63 56.85
N GLU A 104 -34.20 46.53 57.34
CA GLU A 104 -34.40 47.31 58.59
C GLU A 104 -33.44 48.50 58.62
#